data_AF-A0A426FFW4-F1
#
_entry.id   AF-A0A426FFW4-F1
#
_cell.length_a   1.000
_cell.length_b   1.000
_cell.length_c   1.000
_cell.angle_alpha   90.00
_cell.angle_beta   90.00
_cell.angle_gamma   90.00
#
_symmetry.space_group_name_H-M   'P 1'
#
loop_
_entity.id
_entity.type
_entity.pdbx_description
1 polymer ?
#
loop_
_entity_poly.entity_id
_entity_poly.type
_entity_poly.pdbx_seq_one_letter_code
_entity_poly.pdbx_strand_id
1 'polypeptide(L)'
;MQNAKCKMQNAKCKMQNAKCKMQNAKCKMQNAKWVGYYFLNRMLRILPAFWFSLFLFSFIVIPIFSDINFRDAFHFTWKAGTFHFFDYAWEIHNAFPDNFLKDNVNGSMWTLKHELACYIALPIIYFLCYGRRILLLTFNVVLLILVILSLSINYALWTIPVGVAWVISINEYHSFILFFYYFMTGVNLYLYRDKIIISKRWLMALSILFLFLSFWGGLKYILLLTLPYFFVVLGSLVKTNIFSRKGDFSYGMYIYAFPIQQVLINFLVNISPLQLTMYSLILTVILSIFSWFFIEKPFLKMKSFR
;
A
#
# COMPACT_ATOMS: atom_id res chain seq x y z
N MET A 1 3.82 -52.42 -24.33
CA MET A 1 5.25 -52.17 -24.56
C MET A 1 5.44 -51.79 -26.02
N GLN A 2 5.97 -50.59 -26.31
CA GLN A 2 7.02 -50.31 -27.30
C GLN A 2 7.10 -48.79 -27.48
N ASN A 3 8.30 -48.27 -27.18
CA ASN A 3 8.65 -46.87 -27.23
C ASN A 3 8.70 -46.38 -28.68
N ALA A 4 8.18 -45.18 -28.94
CA ALA A 4 8.63 -44.37 -30.07
C ALA A 4 8.95 -42.96 -29.57
N LYS A 5 10.25 -42.71 -29.35
CA LYS A 5 10.79 -41.35 -29.27
C LYS A 5 10.89 -40.81 -30.69
N CYS A 6 10.26 -39.68 -30.98
CA CYS A 6 10.63 -38.85 -32.12
C CYS A 6 10.87 -37.41 -31.64
N LYS A 7 12.14 -37.01 -31.67
CA LYS A 7 12.58 -35.61 -31.65
C LYS A 7 12.34 -35.05 -33.04
N MET A 8 11.63 -33.94 -33.17
CA MET A 8 11.58 -33.16 -34.41
C MET A 8 11.85 -31.69 -34.08
N GLN A 9 13.03 -31.23 -34.49
CA GLN A 9 13.44 -29.83 -34.54
C GLN A 9 12.91 -29.23 -35.86
N ASN A 10 12.42 -27.98 -35.80
CA ASN A 10 12.05 -27.13 -36.95
C ASN A 10 11.14 -27.76 -38.02
N ALA A 11 9.82 -27.65 -37.82
CA ALA A 11 8.86 -27.75 -38.92
C ALA A 11 7.79 -26.64 -38.82
N LYS A 12 7.73 -25.77 -39.83
CA LYS A 12 6.61 -24.85 -40.06
C LYS A 12 5.39 -25.68 -40.49
N CYS A 13 4.52 -26.06 -39.55
CA CYS A 13 3.23 -26.67 -39.88
C CYS A 13 2.13 -25.60 -39.92
N LYS A 14 1.59 -25.32 -41.12
CA LYS A 14 0.29 -24.65 -41.27
C LYS A 14 -0.80 -25.68 -40.95
N MET A 15 -1.51 -25.51 -39.84
CA MET A 15 -2.67 -26.34 -39.48
C MET A 15 -3.92 -25.46 -39.50
N GLN A 16 -4.77 -25.64 -40.50
CA GLN A 16 -6.15 -25.14 -40.52
C GLN A 16 -7.03 -26.19 -39.82
N ASN A 17 -7.82 -25.77 -38.82
CA ASN A 17 -8.88 -26.54 -38.16
C ASN A 17 -8.48 -27.81 -37.37
N ALA A 18 -7.73 -27.64 -36.27
CA ALA A 18 -7.65 -28.67 -35.21
C ALA A 18 -8.07 -28.10 -33.85
N LYS A 19 -9.14 -28.66 -33.26
CA LYS A 19 -9.54 -28.41 -31.86
C LYS A 19 -8.54 -29.10 -30.93
N CYS A 20 -7.54 -28.37 -30.45
CA CYS A 20 -6.60 -28.88 -29.46
C CYS A 20 -7.24 -28.87 -28.06
N LYS A 21 -7.74 -30.01 -27.59
CA LYS A 21 -8.03 -30.22 -26.15
C LYS A 21 -6.70 -30.48 -25.45
N MET A 22 -6.11 -29.44 -24.84
CA MET A 22 -5.00 -29.63 -23.90
C MET A 22 -5.54 -30.19 -22.58
N GLN A 23 -5.55 -31.51 -22.45
CA GLN A 23 -5.60 -32.18 -21.15
C GLN A 23 -4.16 -32.46 -20.69
N ASN A 24 -3.82 -32.01 -19.49
CA ASN A 24 -2.56 -32.28 -18.78
C ASN A 24 -1.28 -31.56 -19.25
N ALA A 25 -1.35 -30.24 -19.47
CA ALA A 25 -0.16 -29.41 -19.25
C ALA A 25 0.07 -29.29 -17.74
N LYS A 26 0.97 -30.11 -17.18
CA LYS A 26 1.55 -29.86 -15.84
C LYS A 26 2.28 -28.52 -15.88
N CYS A 27 1.56 -27.44 -15.59
CA CYS A 27 2.09 -26.11 -15.33
C CYS A 27 2.89 -26.14 -14.01
N LYS A 28 4.12 -26.67 -14.05
CA LYS A 28 5.05 -26.65 -12.91
C LYS A 28 6.33 -25.86 -13.17
N MET A 29 6.42 -25.13 -14.29
CA MET A 29 7.62 -24.36 -14.68
C MET A 29 7.33 -22.90 -15.05
N GLN A 30 6.63 -22.15 -14.20
CA GLN A 30 6.47 -20.70 -14.37
C GLN A 30 6.48 -19.85 -13.08
N ASN A 31 6.32 -20.44 -11.89
CA ASN A 31 6.01 -19.67 -10.67
C ASN A 31 7.09 -18.66 -10.24
N ALA A 32 8.38 -18.99 -10.31
CA ALA A 32 9.44 -18.10 -9.84
C ALA A 32 9.53 -16.80 -10.65
N LYS A 33 9.38 -16.88 -11.98
CA LYS A 33 9.37 -15.71 -12.86
C LYS A 33 8.17 -14.80 -12.57
N TRP A 34 6.98 -15.37 -12.39
CA TRP A 34 5.77 -14.58 -12.05
C TRP A 34 5.86 -13.89 -10.69
N VAL A 35 6.45 -14.54 -9.69
CA VAL A 35 6.70 -13.94 -8.37
C VAL A 35 7.70 -12.78 -8.48
N GLY A 36 8.79 -12.97 -9.23
CA GLY A 36 9.76 -11.90 -9.51
C GLY A 36 9.11 -10.70 -10.21
N TYR A 37 8.30 -10.93 -11.24
CA TYR A 37 7.55 -9.88 -11.92
C TYR A 37 6.55 -9.18 -10.99
N TYR A 38 5.88 -9.92 -10.11
CA TYR A 38 4.99 -9.34 -9.12
C TYR A 38 5.75 -8.37 -8.20
N PHE A 39 6.88 -8.77 -7.62
CA PHE A 39 7.68 -7.90 -6.76
C PHE A 39 8.23 -6.69 -7.52
N LEU A 40 8.79 -6.90 -8.70
CA LEU A 40 9.27 -5.81 -9.55
C LEU A 40 8.17 -4.79 -9.83
N ASN A 41 6.95 -5.26 -10.12
CA ASN A 41 5.82 -4.39 -10.40
C ASN A 41 5.38 -3.53 -9.21
N ARG A 42 5.55 -4.04 -7.98
CA ARG A 42 5.28 -3.30 -6.74
C ARG A 42 6.42 -2.35 -6.39
N MET A 43 7.67 -2.80 -6.56
CA MET A 43 8.85 -1.97 -6.34
C MET A 43 8.88 -0.75 -7.27
N LEU A 44 8.64 -0.94 -8.58
CA LEU A 44 8.56 0.15 -9.55
C LEU A 44 7.37 1.10 -9.30
N ARG A 45 6.39 0.70 -8.50
CA ARG A 45 5.26 1.57 -8.11
C ARG A 45 5.60 2.43 -6.89
N ILE A 46 6.32 1.89 -5.91
CA ILE A 46 6.54 2.53 -4.60
C ILE A 46 7.88 3.25 -4.56
N LEU A 47 8.96 2.55 -4.90
CA LEU A 47 10.33 3.03 -4.67
C LEU A 47 10.65 4.38 -5.36
N PRO A 48 10.25 4.64 -6.61
CA PRO A 48 10.70 5.85 -7.31
C PRO A 48 10.25 7.15 -6.61
N ALA A 49 8.95 7.30 -6.36
CA ALA A 49 8.42 8.51 -5.72
C ALA A 49 8.84 8.57 -4.24
N PHE A 50 8.96 7.42 -3.58
CA PHE A 50 9.43 7.31 -2.20
C PHE A 50 10.85 7.84 -2.02
N TRP A 51 11.81 7.32 -2.79
CA TRP A 51 13.21 7.75 -2.73
C TRP A 51 13.37 9.21 -3.16
N PHE A 52 12.63 9.64 -4.18
CA PHE A 52 12.62 11.05 -4.55
C PHE A 52 12.08 11.93 -3.42
N SER A 53 10.99 11.54 -2.76
CA SER A 53 10.46 12.27 -1.60
C SER A 53 11.47 12.33 -0.47
N LEU A 54 12.11 11.21 -0.12
CA LEU A 54 13.14 11.19 0.91
C LEU A 54 14.23 12.19 0.57
N PHE A 55 14.80 12.09 -0.64
CA PHE A 55 15.88 12.94 -1.09
C PHE A 55 15.49 14.42 -1.10
N LEU A 56 14.34 14.75 -1.71
CA LEU A 56 13.86 16.12 -1.83
C LEU A 56 13.70 16.78 -0.47
N PHE A 57 13.08 16.10 0.49
CA PHE A 57 12.83 16.72 1.79
C PHE A 57 14.06 16.70 2.69
N SER A 58 14.83 15.61 2.74
CA SER A 58 15.99 15.52 3.64
C SER A 58 17.18 16.37 3.20
N PHE A 59 17.45 16.50 1.90
CA PHE A 59 18.65 17.18 1.40
C PHE A 59 18.39 18.55 0.78
N ILE A 60 17.15 18.89 0.40
CA ILE A 60 16.85 20.17 -0.24
C ILE A 60 15.93 21.00 0.65
N VAL A 61 14.73 20.51 0.96
CA VAL A 61 13.71 21.33 1.63
C VAL A 61 14.11 21.64 3.07
N ILE A 62 14.41 20.65 3.89
CA ILE A 62 14.66 20.90 5.32
C ILE A 62 15.93 21.74 5.53
N PRO A 63 17.07 21.50 4.84
CA PRO A 63 18.25 22.36 4.98
C PRO A 63 18.04 23.84 4.62
N ILE A 64 16.95 24.19 3.92
CA ILE A 64 16.58 25.61 3.66
C ILE A 64 15.96 26.25 4.92
N PHE A 65 15.31 25.47 5.78
CA PHE A 65 14.57 25.95 6.96
C PHE A 65 15.26 25.69 8.29
N SER A 66 16.20 24.76 8.31
CA SER A 66 16.82 24.27 9.53
C SER A 66 18.30 24.03 9.32
N ASP A 67 19.10 24.37 10.32
CA ASP A 67 20.52 24.01 10.37
C ASP A 67 20.67 22.51 10.70
N ILE A 68 20.87 21.72 9.64
CA ILE A 68 20.97 20.26 9.73
C ILE A 68 22.28 19.79 9.11
N ASN A 69 22.95 18.86 9.78
CA ASN A 69 24.15 18.24 9.25
C ASN A 69 23.78 17.26 8.12
N PHE A 70 24.62 17.22 7.08
CA PHE A 70 24.51 16.22 6.02
C PHE A 70 24.45 14.78 6.54
N ARG A 71 25.17 14.50 7.64
CA ARG A 71 25.18 13.19 8.30
C ARG A 71 23.79 12.79 8.81
N ASP A 72 23.04 13.72 9.38
CA ASP A 72 21.72 13.46 9.95
C ASP A 72 20.69 13.23 8.84
N ALA A 73 20.75 14.03 7.77
CA ALA A 73 19.95 13.83 6.56
C ALA A 73 20.23 12.48 5.89
N PHE A 74 21.51 12.09 5.76
CA PHE A 74 21.90 10.80 5.20
C PHE A 74 21.44 9.63 6.08
N HIS A 75 21.66 9.72 7.39
CA HIS A 75 21.27 8.69 8.34
C HIS A 75 19.76 8.44 8.34
N PHE A 76 18.95 9.51 8.32
CA PHE A 76 17.50 9.41 8.13
C PHE A 76 17.15 8.78 6.78
N THR A 77 17.73 9.28 5.68
CA THR A 77 17.41 8.80 4.33
C THR A 77 17.75 7.32 4.16
N TRP A 78 18.86 6.85 4.72
CA TRP A 78 19.25 5.45 4.67
C TRP A 78 18.28 4.55 5.47
N LYS A 79 18.00 4.93 6.72
CA LYS A 79 17.11 4.15 7.60
C LYS A 79 15.66 4.13 7.11
N ALA A 80 15.12 5.28 6.72
CA ALA A 80 13.80 5.37 6.13
C ALA A 80 13.75 4.67 4.76
N GLY A 81 14.80 4.84 3.93
CA GLY A 81 14.94 4.21 2.62
C GLY A 81 14.90 2.67 2.65
N THR A 82 15.36 2.07 3.75
CA THR A 82 15.25 0.63 4.01
C THR A 82 13.93 0.22 4.66
N PHE A 83 12.91 1.07 4.66
CA PHE A 83 11.61 0.84 5.32
C PHE A 83 11.74 0.44 6.80
N HIS A 84 12.80 0.88 7.48
CA HIS A 84 13.13 0.49 8.86
C HIS A 84 13.37 -1.00 9.08
N PHE A 85 13.85 -1.72 8.06
CA PHE A 85 14.23 -3.13 8.21
C PHE A 85 15.40 -3.31 9.18
N PHE A 86 16.37 -2.39 9.14
CA PHE A 86 17.61 -2.50 9.92
C PHE A 86 17.63 -1.57 11.13
N ASP A 87 16.91 -0.45 11.08
CA ASP A 87 16.87 0.53 12.17
C ASP A 87 15.74 1.57 11.97
N TYR A 88 15.26 2.18 13.06
CA TYR A 88 14.16 3.14 13.05
C TYR A 88 14.68 4.58 13.01
N ALA A 89 14.16 5.38 12.08
CA ALA A 89 14.40 6.83 12.03
C ALA A 89 13.21 7.53 11.40
N TRP A 90 12.33 8.06 12.24
CA TRP A 90 11.15 8.82 11.81
C TRP A 90 11.45 10.31 11.65
N GLU A 91 12.57 10.75 12.20
CA GLU A 91 12.84 12.14 12.51
C GLU A 91 14.27 12.52 12.08
N ILE A 92 14.43 13.78 11.71
CA ILE A 92 15.73 14.44 11.62
C ILE A 92 15.75 15.48 12.71
N HIS A 93 16.73 15.41 13.61
CA HIS A 93 16.86 16.36 14.70
C HIS A 93 17.01 17.79 14.15
N ASN A 94 16.29 18.74 14.76
CA ASN A 94 16.14 20.14 14.36
C ASN A 94 15.39 20.37 13.04
N ALA A 95 14.74 19.36 12.45
CA ALA A 95 13.86 19.61 11.30
C ALA A 95 12.60 20.37 11.75
N PHE A 96 12.37 21.55 11.17
CA PHE A 96 11.25 22.43 11.50
C PHE A 96 11.10 22.70 13.02
N PRO A 97 12.07 23.37 13.65
CA PRO A 97 12.15 23.49 15.11
C PRO A 97 10.95 24.25 15.71
N ASP A 98 10.39 25.20 14.96
CA ASP A 98 9.28 26.04 15.39
C ASP A 98 7.89 25.42 15.12
N ASN A 99 7.83 24.27 14.45
CA ASN A 99 6.58 23.58 14.15
C ASN A 99 6.06 22.77 15.34
N PHE A 100 4.74 22.58 15.40
CA PHE A 100 4.10 21.72 16.41
C PHE A 100 4.62 20.27 16.36
N LEU A 101 4.82 19.74 15.15
CA LEU A 101 5.41 18.41 14.93
C LEU A 101 6.88 18.55 14.55
N LYS A 102 7.69 19.05 15.50
CA LYS A 102 9.14 19.16 15.37
C LYS A 102 9.78 17.82 15.01
N ASP A 103 10.92 17.88 14.34
CA ASP A 103 11.78 16.77 13.90
C ASP A 103 11.14 15.82 12.87
N ASN A 104 9.81 15.83 12.71
CA ASN A 104 9.09 14.91 11.85
C ASN A 104 9.10 15.37 10.39
N VAL A 105 9.82 14.60 9.56
CA VAL A 105 9.99 14.91 8.14
C VAL A 105 8.79 14.48 7.30
N ASN A 106 8.31 13.26 7.53
CA ASN A 106 7.24 12.69 6.72
C ASN A 106 6.43 11.64 7.48
N GLY A 107 5.37 12.13 8.14
CA GLY A 107 4.38 11.32 8.83
C GLY A 107 3.49 10.46 7.91
N SER A 108 3.58 10.55 6.57
CA SER A 108 2.89 9.58 5.72
C SER A 108 3.60 8.23 5.74
N MET A 109 4.94 8.20 5.82
CA MET A 109 5.76 7.03 5.50
C MET A 109 5.53 5.80 6.39
N TRP A 110 4.99 5.99 7.59
CA TRP A 110 4.86 4.89 8.55
C TRP A 110 3.97 3.74 8.08
N THR A 111 3.00 3.99 7.19
CA THR A 111 2.17 2.90 6.66
C THR A 111 2.84 2.08 5.56
N LEU A 112 3.90 2.60 4.91
CA LEU A 112 4.54 1.94 3.77
C LEU A 112 5.19 0.60 4.10
N LYS A 113 5.83 0.48 5.28
CA LYS A 113 6.42 -0.78 5.75
C LYS A 113 5.35 -1.87 5.89
N HIS A 114 4.15 -1.52 6.35
CA HIS A 114 3.04 -2.47 6.45
C HIS A 114 2.52 -2.86 5.06
N GLU A 115 2.45 -1.92 4.12
CA GLU A 115 2.10 -2.20 2.73
C GLU A 115 3.09 -3.18 2.08
N LEU A 116 4.40 -2.94 2.27
CA LEU A 116 5.46 -3.82 1.79
C LEU A 116 5.36 -5.21 2.41
N ALA A 117 5.10 -5.31 3.72
CA ALA A 117 4.88 -6.58 4.40
C ALA A 117 3.67 -7.34 3.83
N CYS A 118 2.57 -6.65 3.53
CA CYS A 118 1.41 -7.25 2.85
C CYS A 118 1.78 -7.79 1.46
N TYR A 119 2.60 -7.05 0.70
CA TYR A 119 3.05 -7.51 -0.61
C TYR A 119 3.96 -8.73 -0.54
N ILE A 120 4.80 -8.84 0.49
CA ILE A 120 5.65 -10.02 0.73
C ILE A 120 4.79 -11.22 1.18
N ALA A 121 3.80 -11.00 2.06
CA ALA A 121 2.94 -12.05 2.57
C ALA A 121 2.00 -12.64 1.50
N LEU A 122 1.56 -11.83 0.53
CA LEU A 122 0.55 -12.26 -0.45
C LEU A 122 0.97 -13.47 -1.31
N PRO A 123 2.17 -13.51 -1.94
CA PRO A 123 2.63 -14.71 -2.66
C PRO A 123 2.72 -15.95 -1.77
N ILE A 124 3.18 -15.80 -0.53
CA ILE A 124 3.29 -16.90 0.43
C ILE A 124 1.91 -17.50 0.70
N ILE A 125 0.94 -16.65 1.03
CA ILE A 125 -0.45 -17.05 1.27
C ILE A 125 -1.08 -17.66 0.02
N TYR A 126 -0.82 -17.07 -1.15
CA TYR A 126 -1.29 -17.60 -2.42
C TYR A 126 -0.81 -19.04 -2.64
N PHE A 127 0.46 -19.35 -2.38
CA PHE A 127 0.98 -20.72 -2.52
C PHE A 127 0.41 -21.67 -1.48
N LEU A 128 0.27 -21.23 -0.22
CA LEU A 128 -0.28 -22.06 0.87
C LEU A 128 -1.77 -22.38 0.67
N CYS A 129 -2.54 -21.42 0.15
CA CYS A 129 -3.99 -21.53 -0.02
C CYS A 129 -4.43 -21.75 -1.47
N TYR A 130 -3.50 -22.08 -2.38
CA TYR A 130 -3.79 -22.21 -3.81
C TYR A 130 -4.94 -23.20 -4.07
N GLY A 131 -5.98 -22.73 -4.76
CA GLY A 131 -7.18 -23.52 -5.06
C GLY A 131 -8.13 -23.80 -3.88
N ARG A 132 -7.78 -23.37 -2.66
CA ARG A 132 -8.55 -23.63 -1.43
C ARG A 132 -9.17 -22.34 -0.90
N ARG A 133 -10.20 -21.83 -1.59
CA ARG A 133 -10.84 -20.55 -1.23
C ARG A 133 -11.45 -20.53 0.17
N ILE A 134 -11.85 -21.70 0.70
CA ILE A 134 -12.37 -21.81 2.08
C ILE A 134 -11.28 -21.46 3.11
N LEU A 135 -10.01 -21.83 2.87
CA LEU A 135 -8.90 -21.55 3.78
C LEU A 135 -8.60 -20.05 3.87
N LEU A 136 -8.74 -19.32 2.75
CA LEU A 136 -8.58 -17.87 2.74
C LEU A 136 -9.68 -17.15 3.53
N LEU A 137 -10.91 -17.69 3.50
CA LEU A 137 -12.01 -17.18 4.30
C LEU A 137 -11.80 -17.46 5.79
N THR A 138 -11.46 -18.70 6.15
CA THR A 138 -11.19 -19.06 7.55
C THR A 138 -10.01 -18.26 8.10
N PHE A 139 -8.95 -18.07 7.31
CA PHE A 139 -7.81 -17.24 7.69
C PHE A 139 -8.21 -15.78 7.94
N ASN A 140 -9.07 -15.21 7.10
CA ASN A 140 -9.56 -13.86 7.29
C ASN A 140 -10.47 -13.72 8.53
N VAL A 141 -11.30 -14.73 8.82
CA VAL A 141 -12.08 -14.77 10.07
C VAL A 141 -11.17 -14.84 11.31
N VAL A 142 -10.08 -15.61 11.25
CA VAL A 142 -9.08 -15.64 12.34
C VAL A 142 -8.42 -14.27 12.49
N LEU A 143 -8.03 -13.61 11.40
CA LEU A 143 -7.50 -12.23 11.45
C LEU A 143 -8.52 -11.25 12.04
N LEU A 144 -9.80 -11.36 11.68
CA LEU A 144 -10.87 -10.53 12.23
C LEU A 144 -10.95 -10.67 13.76
N ILE A 145 -10.94 -11.90 14.27
CA ILE A 145 -10.96 -12.17 15.71
C ILE A 145 -9.74 -11.54 16.38
N LEU A 146 -8.55 -11.72 15.79
CA LEU A 146 -7.32 -11.15 16.34
C LEU A 146 -7.34 -9.62 16.35
N VAL A 147 -7.90 -8.97 15.32
CA VAL A 147 -8.06 -7.51 15.30
C VAL A 147 -9.05 -7.05 16.36
N ILE A 148 -10.16 -7.78 16.56
CA ILE A 148 -11.12 -7.45 17.63
C ILE A 148 -10.43 -7.56 19.00
N LEU A 149 -9.72 -8.65 19.27
CA LEU A 149 -8.96 -8.82 20.53
C LEU A 149 -7.90 -7.72 20.71
N SER A 150 -7.19 -7.38 19.63
CA SER A 150 -6.22 -6.29 19.61
C SER A 150 -6.87 -4.93 19.94
N LEU A 151 -8.07 -4.65 19.44
CA LEU A 151 -8.76 -3.38 19.67
C LEU A 151 -9.45 -3.30 21.03
N SER A 152 -9.95 -4.42 21.56
CA SER A 152 -10.73 -4.47 22.80
C SER A 152 -9.87 -4.56 24.05
N ILE A 153 -8.84 -5.41 24.03
CA ILE A 153 -8.03 -5.73 25.22
C ILE A 153 -6.53 -5.59 24.97
N ASN A 154 -6.13 -4.93 23.87
CA ASN A 154 -4.74 -4.73 23.48
C ASN A 154 -3.95 -6.04 23.38
N TYR A 155 -4.61 -7.12 22.94
CA TYR A 155 -4.00 -8.43 22.81
C TYR A 155 -3.00 -8.48 21.65
N ALA A 156 -1.84 -9.07 21.92
CA ALA A 156 -0.85 -9.42 20.91
C ALA A 156 -0.50 -10.91 20.99
N LEU A 157 -0.36 -11.57 19.84
CA LEU A 157 0.04 -12.98 19.77
C LEU A 157 1.43 -13.22 20.35
N TRP A 158 2.27 -12.19 20.35
CA TRP A 158 3.64 -12.20 20.83
C TRP A 158 4.05 -10.81 21.28
N THR A 159 5.07 -10.74 22.14
CA THR A 159 5.64 -9.50 22.65
C THR A 159 7.12 -9.42 22.24
N ILE A 160 7.36 -8.98 21.00
CA ILE A 160 8.74 -8.85 20.48
C ILE A 160 9.21 -7.40 20.69
N PRO A 161 10.42 -7.18 21.25
CA PRO A 161 10.95 -5.83 21.46
C PRO A 161 11.06 -5.01 20.16
N VAL A 162 10.97 -3.69 20.32
CA VAL A 162 11.20 -2.73 19.25
C VAL A 162 12.63 -2.89 18.72
N GLY A 163 12.82 -2.75 17.41
CA GLY A 163 14.14 -2.94 16.77
C GLY A 163 14.45 -4.39 16.37
N VAL A 164 13.77 -5.38 16.96
CA VAL A 164 14.10 -6.80 16.73
C VAL A 164 13.32 -7.40 15.56
N ALA A 165 12.03 -7.06 15.42
CA ALA A 165 11.16 -7.69 14.42
C ALA A 165 10.27 -6.70 13.68
N TRP A 166 10.86 -5.83 12.83
CA TRP A 166 10.17 -4.97 11.85
C TRP A 166 8.68 -4.63 12.15
N VAL A 167 7.73 -4.98 11.28
CA VAL A 167 6.29 -4.74 11.46
C VAL A 167 5.60 -5.65 12.50
N ILE A 168 6.34 -6.63 13.03
CA ILE A 168 5.86 -7.66 13.95
C ILE A 168 6.16 -7.28 15.41
N SER A 169 7.03 -6.29 15.62
CA SER A 169 7.39 -5.73 16.92
C SER A 169 6.17 -5.17 17.65
N ILE A 170 6.25 -5.12 18.99
CA ILE A 170 5.13 -4.79 19.86
C ILE A 170 4.45 -3.45 19.53
N ASN A 171 5.23 -2.42 19.16
CA ASN A 171 4.68 -1.11 18.80
C ASN A 171 3.94 -1.10 17.44
N GLU A 172 4.25 -2.05 16.57
CA GLU A 172 3.78 -2.09 15.18
C GLU A 172 2.71 -3.15 14.96
N TYR A 173 2.67 -4.16 15.83
CA TYR A 173 1.82 -5.34 15.70
C TYR A 173 0.34 -4.99 15.54
N HIS A 174 -0.18 -4.12 16.40
CA HIS A 174 -1.61 -3.73 16.39
C HIS A 174 -2.01 -3.03 15.08
N SER A 175 -1.15 -2.14 14.58
CA SER A 175 -1.34 -1.48 13.30
C SER A 175 -1.21 -2.46 12.13
N PHE A 176 -0.20 -3.34 12.18
CA PHE A 176 0.05 -4.32 11.14
C PHE A 176 -1.11 -5.30 10.99
N ILE A 177 -1.63 -5.87 12.08
CA ILE A 177 -2.72 -6.85 12.01
C ILE A 177 -4.02 -6.24 11.48
N LEU A 178 -4.29 -4.98 11.83
CA LEU A 178 -5.42 -4.21 11.30
C LEU A 178 -5.30 -3.99 9.80
N PHE A 179 -4.16 -3.47 9.34
CA PHE A 179 -3.92 -3.22 7.91
C PHE A 179 -3.89 -4.51 7.11
N PHE A 180 -3.28 -5.55 7.66
CA PHE A 180 -3.20 -6.85 7.03
C PHE A 180 -4.58 -7.51 6.89
N TYR A 181 -5.44 -7.39 7.91
CA TYR A 181 -6.83 -7.79 7.82
C TYR A 181 -7.55 -7.05 6.69
N TYR A 182 -7.46 -5.71 6.62
CA TYR A 182 -8.10 -4.95 5.54
C TYR A 182 -7.60 -5.35 4.16
N PHE A 183 -6.29 -5.56 4.01
CA PHE A 183 -5.68 -6.04 2.79
C PHE A 183 -6.24 -7.40 2.37
N MET A 184 -6.27 -8.37 3.30
CA MET A 184 -6.80 -9.71 3.04
C MET A 184 -8.31 -9.70 2.78
N THR A 185 -9.06 -8.79 3.38
CA THR A 185 -10.48 -8.59 3.09
C THR A 185 -10.66 -8.08 1.66
N GLY A 186 -9.82 -7.16 1.20
CA GLY A 186 -9.79 -6.75 -0.21
C GLY A 186 -9.50 -7.92 -1.16
N VAL A 187 -8.55 -8.80 -0.82
CA VAL A 187 -8.24 -10.01 -1.60
C VAL A 187 -9.48 -10.93 -1.68
N ASN A 188 -10.14 -11.18 -0.55
CA ASN A 188 -11.36 -12.00 -0.52
C ASN A 188 -12.50 -11.36 -1.32
N LEU A 189 -12.73 -10.06 -1.18
CA LEU A 189 -13.75 -9.34 -1.96
C LEU A 189 -13.48 -9.46 -3.47
N TYR A 190 -12.22 -9.37 -3.90
CA TYR A 190 -11.86 -9.57 -5.30
C TYR A 190 -12.13 -11.01 -5.78
N LEU A 191 -11.80 -12.02 -4.97
CA LEU A 191 -12.04 -13.44 -5.32
C LEU A 191 -13.52 -13.81 -5.40
N TYR A 192 -14.37 -13.12 -4.64
CA TYR A 192 -15.82 -13.32 -4.60
C TYR A 192 -16.61 -12.21 -5.29
N ARG A 193 -15.95 -11.37 -6.11
CA ARG A 193 -16.55 -10.19 -6.75
C ARG A 193 -17.85 -10.48 -7.51
N ASP A 194 -17.96 -11.65 -8.13
CA ASP A 194 -19.14 -12.05 -8.91
C ASP A 194 -20.37 -12.32 -8.03
N LYS A 195 -20.18 -12.47 -6.71
CA LYS A 195 -21.26 -12.65 -5.72
C LYS A 195 -21.58 -11.37 -4.93
N ILE A 196 -20.79 -10.32 -5.08
CA ILE A 196 -20.95 -9.08 -4.30
C ILE A 196 -22.01 -8.21 -4.97
N ILE A 197 -23.08 -7.92 -4.24
CA ILE A 197 -24.13 -7.03 -4.69
C ILE A 197 -23.66 -5.59 -4.51
N ILE A 198 -23.59 -4.83 -5.61
CA ILE A 198 -23.25 -3.40 -5.60
C ILE A 198 -24.57 -2.61 -5.65
N SER A 199 -24.90 -1.89 -4.58
CA SER A 199 -26.14 -1.10 -4.52
C SER A 199 -25.94 0.23 -3.80
N LYS A 200 -26.52 1.30 -4.36
CA LYS A 200 -26.59 2.63 -3.73
C LYS A 200 -27.36 2.60 -2.40
N ARG A 201 -28.35 1.70 -2.27
CA ARG A 201 -29.16 1.56 -1.05
C ARG A 201 -28.29 1.09 0.13
N TRP A 202 -27.41 0.11 -0.11
CA TRP A 202 -26.47 -0.37 0.90
C TRP A 202 -25.43 0.70 1.27
N LEU A 203 -24.93 1.47 0.30
CA LEU A 203 -24.04 2.60 0.57
C LEU A 203 -24.70 3.63 1.51
N MET A 204 -25.95 4.01 1.23
CA MET A 204 -26.70 4.96 2.04
C MET A 204 -26.97 4.41 3.45
N ALA A 205 -27.42 3.15 3.55
CA ALA A 205 -27.66 2.50 4.84
C ALA A 205 -26.40 2.45 5.70
N LEU A 206 -25.25 2.11 5.11
CA LEU A 206 -23.96 2.11 5.80
C LEU A 206 -23.52 3.51 6.22
N SER A 207 -23.76 4.53 5.39
CA SER A 207 -23.44 5.91 5.73
C SER A 207 -24.26 6.42 6.93
N ILE A 208 -25.55 6.09 6.97
CA ILE A 208 -26.42 6.41 8.11
C ILE A 208 -25.96 5.66 9.37
N LEU A 209 -25.63 4.37 9.23
CA LEU A 209 -25.10 3.57 10.32
C LEU A 209 -23.81 4.18 10.89
N PHE A 210 -22.90 4.66 10.03
CA PHE A 210 -21.68 5.36 10.46
C PHE A 210 -21.96 6.62 11.26
N LEU A 211 -22.86 7.48 10.76
CA LEU A 211 -23.25 8.69 11.46
C LEU A 211 -23.85 8.38 12.82
N PHE A 212 -24.79 7.42 12.90
CA PHE A 212 -25.43 7.03 14.15
C PHE A 212 -24.42 6.54 15.19
N LEU A 213 -23.51 5.65 14.80
CA LEU A 213 -22.53 5.05 15.72
C LEU A 213 -21.40 5.98 16.13
N SER A 214 -21.15 7.04 15.34
CA SER A 214 -20.20 8.09 15.73
C SER A 214 -20.60 8.74 17.07
N PHE A 215 -21.88 8.69 17.45
CA PHE A 215 -22.36 9.21 18.72
C PHE A 215 -22.33 8.20 19.88
N TRP A 216 -22.19 6.89 19.60
CA TRP A 216 -22.38 5.81 20.58
C TRP A 216 -21.11 4.95 20.84
N GLY A 217 -19.96 5.32 20.30
CA GLY A 217 -18.66 4.71 20.65
C GLY A 217 -18.35 3.34 20.02
N GLY A 218 -19.28 2.74 19.27
CA GLY A 218 -19.09 1.44 18.59
C GLY A 218 -18.45 1.52 17.18
N LEU A 219 -18.11 2.73 16.73
CA LEU A 219 -17.72 3.02 15.35
C LEU A 219 -16.52 2.17 14.87
N LYS A 220 -15.53 1.93 15.73
CA LYS A 220 -14.30 1.18 15.38
C LYS A 220 -14.59 -0.25 14.88
N TYR A 221 -15.48 -0.99 15.56
CA TYR A 221 -15.79 -2.37 15.20
C TYR A 221 -16.64 -2.47 13.94
N ILE A 222 -17.52 -1.50 13.73
CA ILE A 222 -18.41 -1.51 12.57
C ILE A 222 -17.65 -1.09 11.32
N LEU A 223 -16.74 -0.11 11.42
CA LEU A 223 -15.80 0.20 10.33
C LEU A 223 -14.99 -1.04 9.91
N LEU A 224 -14.57 -1.88 10.85
CA LEU A 224 -13.79 -3.09 10.55
C LEU A 224 -14.49 -4.02 9.53
N LEU A 225 -15.81 -4.14 9.62
CA LEU A 225 -16.60 -5.01 8.75
C LEU A 225 -17.07 -4.31 7.47
N THR A 226 -17.42 -3.04 7.59
CA THR A 226 -18.19 -2.34 6.55
C THR A 226 -17.33 -1.46 5.65
N LEU A 227 -16.19 -0.97 6.15
CA LEU A 227 -15.33 -0.03 5.42
C LEU A 227 -14.80 -0.61 4.10
N PRO A 228 -14.34 -1.88 4.01
CA PRO A 228 -13.90 -2.46 2.74
C PRO A 228 -15.02 -2.51 1.69
N TYR A 229 -16.21 -2.94 2.11
CA TYR A 229 -17.37 -3.00 1.21
C TYR A 229 -17.83 -1.60 0.80
N PHE A 230 -17.85 -0.64 1.73
CA PHE A 230 -18.18 0.76 1.47
C PHE A 230 -17.29 1.34 0.36
N PHE A 231 -15.96 1.18 0.45
CA PHE A 231 -15.05 1.66 -0.59
C PHE A 231 -15.20 0.94 -1.93
N VAL A 232 -15.47 -0.37 -1.93
CA VAL A 232 -15.74 -1.13 -3.17
C VAL A 232 -17.00 -0.61 -3.86
N VAL A 233 -18.09 -0.39 -3.11
CA VAL A 233 -19.34 0.14 -3.68
C VAL A 233 -19.15 1.57 -4.16
N LEU A 234 -18.51 2.42 -3.36
CA LEU A 234 -18.23 3.81 -3.73
C LEU A 234 -17.38 3.90 -5.00
N GLY A 235 -16.27 3.16 -5.07
CA GLY A 235 -15.40 3.13 -6.25
C GLY A 235 -16.07 2.53 -7.49
N SER A 236 -17.03 1.61 -7.32
CA SER A 236 -17.79 1.03 -8.43
C SER A 236 -18.88 1.97 -8.97
N LEU A 237 -19.39 2.87 -8.13
CA LEU A 237 -20.45 3.83 -8.48
C LEU A 237 -19.87 5.14 -9.05
N VAL A 238 -18.75 5.61 -8.49
CA VAL A 238 -18.08 6.85 -8.91
C VAL A 238 -17.27 6.56 -10.18
N LYS A 239 -17.91 6.71 -11.33
CA LYS A 239 -17.26 6.58 -12.64
C LYS A 239 -16.67 7.91 -13.09
N THR A 240 -15.58 8.36 -12.46
CA THR A 240 -14.85 9.54 -12.90
C THR A 240 -13.56 9.14 -13.62
N ASN A 241 -13.37 9.68 -14.82
CA ASN A 241 -12.20 9.42 -15.64
C ASN A 241 -11.19 10.58 -15.63
N ILE A 242 -11.42 11.60 -14.80
CA ILE A 242 -10.68 12.87 -14.83
C ILE A 242 -9.20 12.63 -14.48
N PHE A 243 -8.95 11.88 -13.41
CA PHE A 243 -7.59 11.56 -12.96
C PHE A 243 -7.03 10.33 -13.65
N SER A 244 -7.81 9.24 -13.74
CA SER A 244 -7.35 7.95 -14.28
C SER A 244 -6.93 7.98 -15.75
N ARG A 245 -7.45 8.91 -16.56
CA ARG A 245 -7.01 9.09 -17.96
C ARG A 245 -5.60 9.67 -18.09
N LYS A 246 -5.19 10.53 -17.15
CA LYS A 246 -3.94 11.29 -17.23
C LYS A 246 -2.81 10.63 -16.43
N GLY A 247 -3.13 9.86 -15.39
CA GLY A 247 -2.14 9.20 -14.54
C GLY A 247 -2.69 8.62 -13.25
N ASP A 248 -1.84 7.90 -12.51
CA ASP A 248 -2.12 7.47 -11.14
C ASP A 248 -1.37 8.38 -10.16
N PHE A 249 -1.97 9.53 -9.84
CA PHE A 249 -1.37 10.54 -8.95
C PHE A 249 -1.52 10.21 -7.46
N SER A 250 -2.26 9.14 -7.13
CA SER A 250 -2.66 8.83 -5.75
C SER A 250 -1.47 8.63 -4.82
N TYR A 251 -0.41 7.98 -5.33
CA TYR A 251 0.79 7.69 -4.56
C TYR A 251 1.61 8.95 -4.26
N GLY A 252 1.85 9.78 -5.28
CA GLY A 252 2.46 11.10 -5.11
C GLY A 252 1.70 11.97 -4.11
N MET A 253 0.36 12.02 -4.19
CA MET A 253 -0.42 12.79 -3.24
C MET A 253 -0.23 12.32 -1.80
N TYR A 254 -0.18 11.01 -1.59
CA TYR A 254 0.07 10.44 -0.27
C TYR A 254 1.46 10.77 0.28
N ILE A 255 2.51 10.63 -0.53
CA ILE A 255 3.88 10.77 -0.02
C ILE A 255 4.30 12.23 0.19
N TYR A 256 3.74 13.16 -0.59
CA TYR A 256 4.08 14.58 -0.51
C TYR A 256 3.20 15.41 0.43
N ALA A 257 2.02 14.92 0.80
CA ALA A 257 1.06 15.70 1.60
C ALA A 257 1.64 16.20 2.93
N PHE A 258 2.22 15.30 3.74
CA PHE A 258 2.70 15.66 5.07
C PHE A 258 3.89 16.63 5.05
N PRO A 259 4.96 16.39 4.25
CA PRO A 259 6.06 17.34 4.20
C PRO A 259 5.63 18.73 3.69
N ILE A 260 4.71 18.80 2.73
CA ILE A 260 4.15 20.08 2.26
C ILE A 260 3.42 20.79 3.40
N GLN A 261 2.66 20.06 4.23
CA GLN A 261 2.02 20.65 5.40
C GLN A 261 3.04 21.21 6.40
N GLN A 262 4.14 20.50 6.67
CA GLN A 262 5.22 20.99 7.56
C GLN A 262 5.83 22.30 7.03
N VAL A 263 6.13 22.34 5.72
CA VAL A 263 6.66 23.55 5.08
C VAL A 263 5.67 24.71 5.19
N LEU A 264 4.38 24.47 4.92
CA LEU A 264 3.35 25.52 5.01
C LEU A 264 3.17 26.04 6.44
N ILE A 265 3.19 25.17 7.45
CA ILE A 265 3.10 25.56 8.87
C ILE A 265 4.30 26.43 9.25
N ASN A 266 5.49 26.06 8.77
CA ASN A 266 6.72 26.81 9.05
C ASN A 266 6.71 28.20 8.40
N PHE A 267 6.18 28.34 7.19
CA PHE A 267 6.09 29.62 6.49
C PHE A 267 4.93 30.51 6.94
N LEU A 268 3.76 29.92 7.21
CA LEU A 268 2.52 30.63 7.47
C LEU A 268 2.17 30.49 8.96
N VAL A 269 2.78 31.35 9.77
CA VAL A 269 2.47 31.46 11.20
C VAL A 269 0.97 31.73 11.38
N ASN A 270 0.31 30.95 12.25
CA ASN A 270 -1.13 30.99 12.52
C ASN A 270 -2.06 30.62 11.34
N ILE A 271 -1.62 29.72 10.45
CA ILE A 271 -2.49 29.18 9.40
C ILE A 271 -3.71 28.45 9.98
N SER A 272 -4.91 28.78 9.50
CA SER A 272 -6.12 28.06 9.92
C SER A 272 -6.17 26.64 9.32
N PRO A 273 -6.85 25.66 9.95
CA PRO A 273 -6.94 24.30 9.42
C PRO A 273 -7.51 24.22 8.00
N LEU A 274 -8.46 25.08 7.66
CA LEU A 274 -9.04 25.15 6.31
C LEU A 274 -8.04 25.68 5.29
N GLN A 275 -7.30 26.73 5.63
CA GLN A 275 -6.24 27.28 4.76
C GLN A 275 -5.14 26.24 4.53
N LEU A 276 -4.68 25.58 5.59
CA LEU A 276 -3.69 24.52 5.50
C LEU A 276 -4.18 23.39 4.58
N THR A 277 -5.44 22.97 4.74
CA THR A 277 -6.04 21.93 3.89
C THR A 277 -6.06 22.34 2.42
N MET A 278 -6.52 23.55 2.11
CA MET A 278 -6.63 24.02 0.72
C MET A 278 -5.26 24.20 0.06
N TYR A 279 -4.32 24.87 0.75
CA TYR A 279 -2.99 25.12 0.22
C TYR A 279 -2.18 23.83 0.09
N SER A 280 -2.23 22.96 1.10
CA SER A 280 -1.54 21.66 1.03
C SER A 280 -2.12 20.79 -0.07
N LEU A 281 -3.45 20.75 -0.25
CA LEU A 281 -4.08 19.99 -1.32
C LEU A 281 -3.62 20.46 -2.70
N ILE A 282 -3.65 21.77 -2.95
CA ILE A 282 -3.26 22.33 -4.26
C ILE A 282 -1.78 22.01 -4.56
N LEU A 283 -0.89 22.32 -3.62
CA LEU A 283 0.56 22.07 -3.79
C LEU A 283 0.88 20.59 -3.92
N THR A 284 0.20 19.73 -3.15
CA THR A 284 0.35 18.28 -3.22
C THR A 284 -0.11 17.72 -4.56
N VAL A 285 -1.23 18.21 -5.10
CA VAL A 285 -1.70 17.82 -6.44
C VAL A 285 -0.70 18.24 -7.50
N ILE A 286 -0.17 19.47 -7.44
CA ILE A 286 0.85 19.94 -8.40
C ILE A 286 2.12 19.06 -8.35
N LEU A 287 2.66 18.83 -7.15
CA LEU A 287 3.88 18.04 -6.99
C LEU A 287 3.66 16.56 -7.36
N SER A 288 2.49 15.99 -7.06
CA SER A 288 2.14 14.62 -7.44
C SER A 288 2.00 14.46 -8.96
N ILE A 289 1.47 15.47 -9.66
CA ILE A 289 1.42 15.49 -11.13
C ILE A 289 2.84 15.54 -11.70
N PHE A 290 3.71 16.39 -11.16
CA PHE A 290 5.11 16.46 -11.56
C PHE A 290 5.82 15.12 -11.34
N SER A 291 5.75 14.57 -10.12
CA SER A 291 6.32 13.26 -9.78
C SER A 291 5.83 12.17 -10.73
N TRP A 292 4.52 12.15 -11.02
CA TRP A 292 3.96 11.15 -11.92
C TRP A 292 4.61 11.17 -13.30
N PHE A 293 4.73 12.34 -13.92
CA PHE A 293 5.23 12.43 -15.29
C PHE A 293 6.74 12.23 -15.40
N PHE A 294 7.52 12.73 -14.43
CA PHE A 294 8.97 12.74 -14.49
C PHE A 294 9.64 11.55 -13.78
N ILE A 295 8.97 10.96 -12.80
CA ILE A 295 9.53 9.90 -11.97
C ILE A 295 8.72 8.62 -12.16
N GLU A 296 7.48 8.57 -11.69
CA GLU A 296 6.74 7.31 -11.59
C GLU A 296 6.45 6.67 -12.96
N LYS A 297 5.94 7.45 -13.92
CA LYS A 297 5.56 6.95 -15.24
C LYS A 297 6.75 6.35 -16.02
N PRO A 298 7.94 6.97 -16.08
CA PRO A 298 9.14 6.35 -16.65
C PRO A 298 9.48 4.98 -16.06
N PHE A 299 9.54 4.86 -14.73
CA PHE A 299 9.85 3.59 -14.05
C PHE A 299 8.76 2.54 -14.31
N LEU A 300 7.49 2.94 -14.35
CA LEU A 300 6.37 2.04 -14.66
C LEU A 300 6.41 1.52 -16.10
N LYS A 301 6.98 2.26 -17.07
CA LYS A 301 7.17 1.77 -18.45
C LYS A 301 8.21 0.65 -18.53
N MET A 302 9.13 0.56 -17.57
CA MET A 302 10.14 -0.51 -17.51
C MET A 302 9.56 -1.86 -17.10
N LYS A 303 8.26 -1.93 -16.75
CA LYS A 303 7.55 -3.19 -16.41
C LYS A 303 7.53 -4.22 -17.55
N SER A 304 7.89 -3.83 -18.77
CA SER A 304 7.96 -4.72 -19.92
C SER A 304 9.23 -4.50 -20.75
N PHE A 305 10.37 -4.98 -20.28
CA PHE A 305 11.32 -5.59 -21.22
C PHE A 305 10.92 -7.05 -21.36
N ARG A 306 10.22 -7.31 -22.46
CA ARG A 306 9.88 -8.64 -22.96
C ARG A 306 10.85 -9.00 -24.06
#